data_AF-A0A4Y1Q6Y1-F1
#
_entry.id   AF-A0A4Y1Q6Y1-F1
#
_cell.length_a   1.000
_cell.length_b   1.000
_cell.length_c   1.000
_cell.angle_alpha   90.00
_cell.angle_beta   90.00
_cell.angle_gamma   90.00
#
_symmetry.space_group_name_H-M   'P 1'
#
loop_
_entity.id
_entity.type
_entity.pdbx_description
1 polymer ?
#
loop_
_entity_poly.entity_id
_entity_poly.type
_entity_poly.pdbx_seq_one_letter_code
_entity_poly.pdbx_strand_id
1 'polypeptide(L)'
;DLQIVGASPETLCKVENNKVYNHAIAGTTKRGQTQREDDLLSEQLVTSEKDRAEHIMLVDLARNDVNRVCQPETVRVDHLMQVQK
;
A
#
# COMPACT_ATOMS: atom_id res chain seq x y z
N ASP A 1 -30.47 -14.20 -10.49
CA ASP A 1 -29.55 -14.14 -9.35
C ASP A 1 -28.48 -13.09 -9.58
N LEU A 2 -28.09 -12.35 -8.54
CA LEU A 2 -27.02 -11.37 -8.61
C LEU A 2 -25.67 -12.10 -8.54
N GLN A 3 -24.74 -11.75 -9.42
CA GLN A 3 -23.36 -12.26 -9.42
C GLN A 3 -22.37 -11.10 -9.38
N ILE A 4 -21.30 -11.24 -8.60
CA ILE A 4 -20.21 -10.26 -8.49
C ILE A 4 -18.89 -10.99 -8.76
N VAL A 5 -18.10 -10.46 -9.68
CA VAL A 5 -16.76 -10.96 -10.02
C VAL A 5 -15.79 -9.78 -9.99
N GLY A 6 -14.65 -9.94 -9.30
CA GLY A 6 -13.63 -8.90 -9.20
C GLY A 6 -12.29 -9.48 -8.77
N ALA A 7 -11.23 -8.74 -9.08
CA ALA A 7 -9.85 -9.05 -8.71
C ALA A 7 -9.25 -7.81 -8.04
N SER A 8 -9.49 -7.65 -6.73
CA SER A 8 -8.96 -6.51 -5.97
C SER A 8 -7.44 -6.63 -5.82
N PRO A 9 -6.66 -5.62 -6.21
CA PRO A 9 -5.22 -5.60 -5.97
C PRO A 9 -4.87 -5.23 -4.52
N GLU A 10 -5.83 -4.69 -3.76
CA GLU A 10 -5.61 -4.10 -2.45
C GLU A 10 -6.50 -4.74 -1.38
N THR A 11 -5.94 -4.88 -0.17
CA THR A 11 -6.64 -5.37 1.01
C THR A 11 -7.00 -4.21 1.93
N LEU A 12 -8.30 -3.90 2.04
CA LEU A 12 -8.78 -2.85 2.94
C LEU A 12 -8.43 -3.14 4.41
N CYS A 13 -8.71 -4.35 4.89
CA CYS A 13 -8.39 -4.78 6.24
C CYS A 13 -8.39 -6.31 6.32
N LYS A 14 -7.40 -6.88 7.02
CA LYS A 14 -7.40 -8.29 7.43
C LYS A 14 -7.23 -8.35 8.95
N VAL A 15 -8.02 -9.18 9.62
CA VAL A 15 -7.89 -9.46 11.05
C VAL A 15 -7.60 -10.93 11.27
N GLU A 16 -6.48 -11.25 11.90
CA GLU A 16 -6.04 -12.63 12.13
C GLU A 16 -5.22 -12.71 13.41
N ASN A 17 -5.50 -13.69 14.27
CA ASN A 17 -4.79 -13.88 15.54
C ASN A 17 -4.67 -12.61 16.39
N ASN A 18 -5.77 -11.85 16.50
CA ASN A 18 -5.85 -10.57 17.20
C ASN A 18 -4.89 -9.48 16.68
N LYS A 19 -4.54 -9.55 15.39
CA LYS A 19 -3.74 -8.52 14.69
C LYS A 19 -4.54 -7.96 13.52
N VAL A 20 -4.53 -6.64 13.39
CA VAL A 20 -5.11 -5.90 12.27
C VAL A 20 -4.00 -5.62 11.25
N TYR A 21 -4.27 -5.90 9.99
CA TYR A 21 -3.41 -5.59 8.86
C TYR A 21 -4.16 -4.69 7.89
N ASN A 22 -3.50 -3.64 7.41
CA ASN A 22 -3.97 -2.78 6.34
C ASN A 22 -2.83 -2.65 5.33
N HIS A 23 -3.16 -2.61 4.04
CA HIS A 23 -2.18 -2.48 2.98
C HIS A 23 -2.58 -1.32 2.07
N ALA A 24 -2.16 -0.11 2.43
CA ALA A 24 -2.37 1.09 1.63
C ALA A 24 -1.44 1.12 0.41
N ILE A 25 -2.03 1.19 -0.78
CA ILE A 25 -1.31 1.31 -2.06
C ILE A 25 -1.53 2.70 -2.66
N ALA A 26 -0.44 3.35 -3.08
CA ALA A 26 -0.47 4.64 -3.76
C ALA A 26 0.73 4.79 -4.68
N GLY A 27 0.55 5.59 -5.73
CA GLY A 27 1.52 5.71 -6.80
C GLY A 27 1.43 4.52 -7.76
N THR A 28 1.46 4.80 -9.06
CA THR A 28 1.41 3.75 -10.08
C THR A 28 2.23 4.18 -11.28
N THR A 29 2.99 3.24 -11.81
CA THR A 29 3.68 3.39 -13.09
C THR A 29 3.41 2.17 -13.96
N LYS A 30 3.58 2.32 -15.27
CA LYS A 30 3.48 1.19 -16.21
C LYS A 30 4.60 0.19 -15.94
N ARG A 31 4.38 -1.09 -16.29
CA ARG A 31 5.47 -2.08 -16.33
C ARG A 31 6.40 -1.80 -17.52
N GLY A 32 7.70 -2.04 -17.34
CA GLY A 32 8.68 -1.96 -18.42
C GLY A 32 8.58 -3.15 -19.37
N GLN A 33 8.94 -2.96 -20.64
CA GLN A 33 9.02 -4.05 -21.62
C GLN A 33 10.27 -4.92 -21.40
N THR A 34 11.26 -4.37 -20.70
CA THR A 34 12.48 -5.07 -20.31
C THR A 34 12.72 -4.92 -18.81
N GLN A 35 13.49 -5.82 -18.22
CA GLN A 35 13.86 -5.73 -16.80
C GLN A 35 14.49 -4.37 -16.45
N ARG A 36 15.38 -3.89 -17.31
CA ARG A 36 16.03 -2.59 -17.15
C ARG A 36 15.04 -1.43 -17.18
N GLU A 37 14.08 -1.45 -18.10
CA GLU A 37 13.05 -0.40 -18.16
C GLU A 37 12.14 -0.45 -16.93
N ASP A 38 11.78 -1.64 -16.48
CA ASP A 38 10.92 -1.85 -15.30
C ASP A 38 11.57 -1.31 -14.01
N ASP A 39 12.87 -1.54 -13.86
CA ASP A 39 13.63 -1.07 -12.71
C ASP A 39 13.81 0.46 -12.74
N LEU A 40 14.03 1.06 -13.92
CA LEU A 40 14.07 2.51 -14.07
C LEU A 40 12.72 3.18 -13.74
N LEU A 41 11.61 2.59 -14.20
CA LEU A 41 10.27 3.09 -13.90
C LEU A 41 9.94 2.96 -12.40
N SER A 42 10.37 1.86 -11.78
CA SER A 42 10.23 1.64 -10.34
C SER A 42 11.03 2.67 -9.54
N GLU A 43 12.27 2.96 -9.95
CA GLU A 43 13.11 3.98 -9.32
C GLU A 43 12.51 5.39 -9.46
N GLN A 44 11.98 5.72 -10.63
CA GLN A 44 11.26 6.99 -10.85
C GLN A 44 10.04 7.12 -9.94
N LEU A 45 9.26 6.04 -9.77
CA LEU A 45 8.10 6.06 -8.89
C LEU A 45 8.50 6.25 -7.42
N VAL A 46 9.51 5.52 -6.96
CA VAL A 46 10.02 5.60 -5.58
C VAL A 46 10.64 6.96 -5.26
N THR A 47 11.18 7.66 -6.26
CA THR A 47 11.84 8.97 -6.06
C THR A 47 10.92 10.15 -6.34
N SER A 48 9.73 9.93 -6.92
CA SER A 48 8.72 10.97 -7.17
C SER A 48 8.25 11.60 -5.88
N GLU A 49 8.54 12.89 -5.69
CA GLU A 49 8.11 13.66 -4.52
C GLU A 49 6.58 13.60 -4.34
N LYS A 50 5.85 13.69 -5.46
CA LYS A 50 4.38 13.61 -5.49
C LYS A 50 3.89 12.25 -4.97
N ASP A 51 4.32 11.16 -5.60
CA ASP A 51 3.80 9.82 -5.28
C ASP A 51 4.19 9.39 -3.85
N ARG A 52 5.38 9.78 -3.39
CA ARG A 52 5.80 9.57 -2.00
C ARG A 52 4.91 10.32 -1.01
N ALA A 53 4.60 11.60 -1.29
CA ALA A 53 3.74 12.39 -0.42
C ALA A 53 2.33 11.78 -0.34
N GLU A 54 1.79 11.34 -1.47
CA GLU A 54 0.49 10.64 -1.52
C GLU A 54 0.52 9.32 -0.73
N HIS A 55 1.56 8.50 -0.89
CA HIS A 55 1.70 7.24 -0.18
C HIS A 55 1.81 7.45 1.34
N ILE A 56 2.66 8.38 1.78
CA ILE A 56 2.84 8.70 3.20
C ILE A 56 1.52 9.16 3.83
N MET A 57 0.79 10.06 3.16
CA MET A 57 -0.52 10.52 3.63
C MET A 57 -1.49 9.35 3.84
N LEU A 58 -1.57 8.40 2.90
CA LEU A 58 -2.46 7.24 3.01
C LEU A 58 -2.02 6.26 4.10
N VAL A 59 -0.71 6.06 4.28
CA VAL A 59 -0.18 5.25 5.38
C VAL A 59 -0.52 5.89 6.72
N ASP A 60 -0.38 7.20 6.86
CA ASP A 60 -0.73 7.90 8.11
C ASP A 60 -2.24 7.86 8.38
N LEU A 61 -3.08 7.97 7.35
CA LEU A 61 -4.52 7.78 7.47
C LEU A 61 -4.85 6.35 7.95
N ALA A 62 -4.25 5.33 7.35
CA ALA A 62 -4.45 3.93 7.75
C ALA A 62 -3.99 3.68 9.20
N ARG A 63 -2.85 4.25 9.61
CA ARG A 63 -2.38 4.18 11.00
C ARG A 63 -3.37 4.84 11.96
N ASN A 64 -3.92 5.99 11.59
CA ASN A 64 -4.93 6.67 12.40
C ASN A 64 -6.18 5.79 12.58
N ASP A 65 -6.65 5.14 11.51
CA ASP A 65 -7.81 4.25 11.57
C ASP A 65 -7.55 3.00 12.44
N VAL A 66 -6.38 2.37 12.29
CA VAL A 66 -5.99 1.22 13.12
C VAL A 66 -5.83 1.63 14.59
N ASN A 67 -5.27 2.80 14.88
CA ASN A 67 -5.10 3.33 16.24
C ASN A 67 -6.43 3.51 16.99
N ARG A 68 -7.56 3.67 16.30
CA ARG A 68 -8.88 3.81 16.95
C ARG A 68 -9.35 2.53 17.63
N VAL A 69 -8.82 1.38 17.24
CA VAL A 69 -9.28 0.06 17.69
C VAL A 69 -8.15 -0.82 18.23
N CYS A 70 -6.89 -0.41 18.08
CA CYS A 70 -5.70 -1.11 18.57
C CYS A 70 -5.03 -0.36 19.72
N GLN A 71 -4.18 -1.07 20.47
CA GLN A 71 -3.27 -0.45 21.44
C GLN A 71 -2.23 0.41 20.69
N PRO A 72 -2.11 1.72 20.97
CA PRO A 72 -1.25 2.63 20.20
C PRO A 72 0.21 2.16 20.05
N GLU A 73 0.77 1.56 21.09
CA GLU A 73 2.12 1.02 21.13
C GLU A 73 2.35 -0.20 20.23
N THR A 74 1.26 -0.84 19.78
CA THR A 74 1.32 -2.02 18.89
C THR A 74 1.23 -1.63 17.41
N VAL A 75 0.83 -0.40 17.10
CA VAL A 75 0.62 0.06 15.72
C VAL A 75 1.94 0.51 15.11
N ARG A 76 2.35 -0.19 14.05
CA ARG A 76 3.60 0.06 13.33
C ARG A 76 3.41 -0.12 11.83
N VAL A 77 4.33 0.45 11.06
CA VAL A 77 4.42 0.28 9.60
C VAL A 77 5.52 -0.75 9.33
N ASP A 78 5.14 -1.95 8.87
CA ASP A 78 6.11 -3.01 8.58
C ASP A 78 6.86 -2.76 7.26
N HIS A 79 6.19 -2.19 6.25
CA HIS A 79 6.77 -1.84 4.94
C HIS A 79 6.30 -0.45 4.52
N LEU A 80 7.26 0.42 4.12
CA LEU A 80 6.99 1.79 3.68
C LEU A 80 7.63 2.01 2.30
N MET A 81 6.88 2.59 1.36
CA MET A 81 7.32 2.89 -0.01
C MET A 81 7.94 1.68 -0.74
N GLN A 82 7.40 0.48 -0.53
CA GLN A 82 7.83 -0.73 -1.23
C GLN A 82 7.06 -0.87 -2.55
N VAL A 83 7.79 -0.97 -3.66
CA VAL A 83 7.18 -1.23 -4.99
C VAL A 83 6.68 -2.66 -5.08
N GLN A 84 5.42 -2.83 -5.51
CA GLN A 84 4.81 -4.10 -5.86
C GLN A 84 4.81 -4.27 -7.39
N LYS A 85 5.05 -5.49 -7.88
CA LYS A 85 5.16 -5.81 -9.31
C LYS A 85 3.98 -6.62 -9.82
#